data_AF-A0A8X6XQU2-F1
#
_entry.id   AF-A0A8X6XQU2-F1
#
_cell.length_a   1.000
_cell.length_b   1.000
_cell.length_c   1.000
_cell.angle_alpha   90.00
_cell.angle_beta   90.00
_cell.angle_gamma   90.00
#
_symmetry.space_group_name_H-M   'P 1'
#
loop_
_entity.id
_entity.type
_entity.pdbx_description
1 polymer ?
#
loop_
_entity_poly.entity_id
_entity_poly.type
_entity_poly.pdbx_seq_one_letter_code
_entity_poly.pdbx_strand_id
1 'polypeptide(L)' 'MGLSTTASSRRICQAFGNSAVNERTARHWFQKFRSGDLSLCDKARTGRPQALDDEALKAAIEKDRSQTCGELAR' A
#
# COMPACT_ATOMS: atom_id res chain seq x y z
N MET A 1 25.14 7.87 -16.19
CA MET A 1 24.43 6.61 -16.50
C MET A 1 24.39 5.76 -15.23
N GLY A 2 23.20 5.39 -14.75
CA GLY A 2 23.06 4.57 -13.54
C GLY A 2 23.45 3.11 -13.75
N LEU A 3 23.67 2.37 -12.67
CA LEU A 3 23.86 0.92 -12.70
C LEU A 3 22.60 0.20 -13.19
N SER A 4 22.76 -1.00 -13.77
CA SER A 4 21.63 -1.87 -14.11
C SER A 4 20.93 -2.37 -12.85
N THR A 5 19.66 -2.79 -12.97
CA THR A 5 18.89 -3.37 -11.86
C THR A 5 19.64 -4.50 -11.17
N THR A 6 20.23 -5.42 -11.94
CA THR A 6 21.00 -6.55 -11.39
C THR A 6 22.25 -6.12 -10.63
N ALA A 7 23.01 -5.16 -11.17
CA ALA A 7 24.23 -4.68 -10.54
C ALA A 7 23.93 -3.96 -9.22
N SER A 8 22.86 -3.15 -9.18
CA SER A 8 22.42 -2.49 -7.95
C SER A 8 21.88 -3.48 -6.93
N SER A 9 21.04 -4.44 -7.33
CA SER A 9 20.55 -5.48 -6.40
C SER A 9 21.68 -6.26 -5.77
N ARG A 10 22.71 -6.63 -6.55
CA ARG A 10 23.89 -7.33 -6.03
C ARG A 10 24.65 -6.50 -4.99
N ARG A 11 24.84 -5.21 -5.25
CA ARG A 11 25.49 -4.29 -4.29
C ARG A 11 24.69 -4.13 -3.01
N ILE A 12 23.36 -4.03 -3.12
CA ILE A 12 22.47 -3.94 -1.96
C ILE A 12 22.55 -5.24 -1.14
N CYS A 13 22.44 -6.40 -1.77
CA CYS A 13 22.56 -7.68 -1.08
C CYS A 13 23.96 -7.90 -0.46
N GLN A 14 25.02 -7.39 -1.09
CA GLN A 14 26.37 -7.44 -0.52
C GLN A 14 26.51 -6.58 0.74
N ALA A 15 25.87 -5.40 0.77
CA ALA A 15 25.96 -4.48 1.90
C ALA A 15 25.01 -4.85 3.06
N PHE A 16 23.81 -5.36 2.76
CA PHE A 16 22.72 -5.53 3.73
C PHE A 16 22.29 -6.99 3.93
N GLY A 17 22.97 -7.94 3.28
CA GLY A 17 22.68 -9.38 3.37
C GLY A 17 21.95 -9.93 2.16
N ASN A 18 22.12 -11.24 1.92
CA ASN A 18 21.73 -11.88 0.65
C ASN A 18 20.22 -11.78 0.33
N SER A 19 19.37 -11.57 1.35
CA SER A 19 17.92 -11.44 1.24
C SER A 19 17.40 -10.00 1.35
N ALA A 20 18.29 -8.99 1.33
CA ALA A 20 17.92 -7.59 1.51
C ALA A 20 16.98 -7.07 0.42
N VAL A 21 17.16 -7.53 -0.83
CA VAL A 21 16.22 -7.22 -1.92
C VAL A 21 16.07 -8.42 -2.84
N ASN A 22 14.83 -8.73 -3.22
CA ASN A 22 14.57 -9.71 -4.27
C ASN A 22 14.50 -9.01 -5.65
N GLU A 23 14.61 -9.79 -6.72
CA GLU A 23 14.61 -9.28 -8.09
C GLU A 23 13.33 -8.51 -8.45
N ARG A 24 12.17 -9.00 -8.00
CA ARG A 24 10.87 -8.38 -8.28
C ARG A 24 10.76 -6.99 -7.66
N THR A 25 11.18 -6.85 -6.41
CA THR A 25 11.21 -5.58 -5.68
C THR A 25 12.18 -4.61 -6.36
N ALA A 26 13.39 -5.07 -6.71
CA ALA A 26 14.36 -4.23 -7.40
C ALA A 26 13.83 -3.73 -8.76
N ARG A 27 13.21 -4.62 -9.55
CA ARG A 27 12.61 -4.24 -10.85
C ARG A 27 11.51 -3.19 -10.67
N HIS A 28 10.64 -3.37 -9.68
CA HIS A 28 9.56 -2.42 -9.38
C HIS A 28 10.11 -1.03 -9.01
N TRP A 29 11.09 -0.95 -8.11
CA TRP A 29 11.71 0.32 -7.73
C TRP A 29 12.40 1.01 -8.91
N PHE A 30 13.12 0.25 -9.75
CA PHE A 30 13.74 0.80 -10.95
C PHE A 30 12.73 1.36 -11.96
N GLN A 31 11.58 0.71 -12.11
CA GLN A 31 10.49 1.23 -12.94
C GLN A 31 9.92 2.53 -12.36
N LYS A 32 9.65 2.56 -11.06
CA LYS A 32 9.16 3.75 -10.33
C LYS A 32 10.11 4.94 -10.48
N PHE A 33 11.41 4.72 -10.29
CA PHE A 33 12.41 5.77 -10.45
C PHE A 33 12.57 6.24 -11.89
N ARG A 34 12.45 5.32 -12.87
CA ARG A 34 12.46 5.69 -14.30
C ARG A 34 11.25 6.51 -14.73
N SER A 35 10.11 6.35 -14.06
CA SER A 35 8.93 7.19 -14.30
C SER A 35 8.98 8.55 -13.58
N GLY A 36 10.10 8.88 -12.91
CA GLY A 36 10.27 10.14 -12.18
C GLY A 36 9.69 10.14 -10.76
N ASP A 37 9.09 9.03 -10.31
CA ASP A 37 8.57 8.90 -8.95
C ASP A 37 9.70 8.43 -8.02
N LEU A 38 10.40 9.39 -7.42
CA LEU A 38 11.52 9.16 -6.50
C LEU A 38 11.05 8.97 -5.04
N SER A 39 9.75 8.94 -4.79
CA SER A 39 9.23 8.80 -3.43
C SER A 39 9.61 7.43 -2.86
N LEU A 40 10.18 7.42 -1.65
CA LEU A 40 10.45 6.20 -0.90
C LEU A 40 9.23 5.73 -0.09
N CYS A 41 8.22 6.58 0.05
CA CYS A 41 7.00 6.24 0.77
C CYS A 41 6.17 5.24 -0.02
N ASP A 42 5.55 4.31 0.72
CA ASP A 42 4.50 3.46 0.19
C ASP A 42 3.32 4.34 -0.25
N LYS A 43 2.75 4.01 -1.41
CA LYS A 43 1.47 4.59 -1.82
C LYS A 43 0.38 4.07 -0.89
N ALA A 44 -0.71 4.83 -0.76
CA ALA A 44 -1.90 4.36 -0.07
C ALA A 44 -2.23 2.94 -0.58
N ARG A 45 -2.29 1.99 0.35
CA ARG A 45 -2.63 0.61 -0.01
C ARG A 45 -4.09 0.62 -0.40
N THR A 46 -4.37 0.18 -1.63
CA THR A 46 -5.73 -0.21 -2.01
C THR A 46 -6.06 -1.48 -1.23
N GLY A 47 -6.63 -1.29 -0.04
CA GLY A 47 -7.17 -2.37 0.79
C GLY A 47 -8.56 -2.79 0.32
N ARG A 48 -9.25 -3.56 1.14
CA ARG A 48 -10.69 -3.79 0.97
C ARG A 48 -11.39 -2.43 0.89
N PRO A 49 -12.18 -2.15 -0.16
CA PRO A 49 -13.00 -0.95 -0.20
C PRO A 49 -13.83 -0.87 1.08
N GLN A 50 -13.88 0.30 1.71
CA GLN A 50 -14.90 0.55 2.73
C GLN A 50 -16.25 0.49 2.01
N ALA A 51 -16.89 -0.67 2.08
CA ALA A 51 -18.25 -0.87 1.58
C ALA A 51 -19.31 -0.24 2.49
N LEU A 52 -18.86 0.47 3.53
CA LEU A 52 -19.69 1.14 4.51
C LEU A 52 -19.78 2.61 4.11
N ASP A 53 -21.02 3.08 3.92
CA ASP A 53 -21.36 4.48 3.74
C ASP A 53 -21.50 5.13 5.12
N ASP A 54 -20.56 6.00 5.48
CA ASP A 54 -20.49 6.64 6.80
C ASP A 54 -21.67 7.61 7.02
N GLU A 55 -22.14 8.27 5.97
CA GLU A 55 -23.29 9.17 6.00
C GLU A 55 -24.59 8.40 6.22
N ALA A 56 -24.78 7.28 5.51
CA ALA A 56 -25.93 6.41 5.71
C ALA A 56 -25.94 5.81 7.12
N LEU A 57 -24.77 5.38 7.62
CA LEU A 57 -24.65 4.84 8.98
C LEU A 57 -24.98 5.89 10.05
N LYS A 58 -24.47 7.12 9.90
CA LYS A 58 -24.80 8.23 10.80
C LYS A 58 -26.29 8.53 10.81
N ALA A 59 -26.91 8.61 9.63
CA ALA A 59 -28.34 8.88 9.52
C ALA A 59 -29.20 7.81 10.22
N ALA A 60 -28.81 6.53 10.13
CA ALA A 60 -29.49 5.44 10.85
C ALA A 60 -29.39 5.60 12.37
N ILE A 61 -28.20 5.88 12.90
CA ILE A 61 -27.95 6.09 14.34
C ILE A 61 -28.68 7.34 14.87
N GLU A 62 -28.71 8.43 14.10
CA GLU A 62 -29.41 9.64 14.51
C GLU A 62 -30.93 9.45 14.53
N LYS A 63 -31.47 8.65 13.62
CA LYS A 63 -32.88 8.29 13.57
C LYS A 63 -33.29 7.42 14.77
N ASP A 64 -32.45 6.46 15.14
CA ASP A 64 -32.66 5.63 16.32
C ASP A 64 -31.34 5.26 16.99
N ARG A 65 -31.06 5.93 18.11
CA ARG A 65 -29.84 5.75 18.89
C ARG A 65 -29.81 4.45 19.70
N SER A 66 -30.93 3.72 19.78
CA SER A 66 -31.01 2.45 20.50
C SER A 66 -30.68 1.24 19.63
N GLN A 67 -30.45 1.45 18.32
CA GLN A 67 -30.10 0.39 17.38
C GLN A 67 -28.79 -0.31 17.77
N THR A 68 -28.81 -1.63 17.62
CA THR A 68 -27.65 -2.48 17.82
C THR A 68 -26.82 -2.59 16.54
N CYS A 69 -25.53 -2.87 16.66
CA CYS A 69 -24.68 -3.11 15.48
C CYS A 69 -25.20 -4.26 14.59
N GLY A 70 -25.92 -5.24 15.16
CA GLY A 70 -26.52 -6.34 14.40
C GLY A 70 -27.71 -5.90 13.55
N GLU A 71 -28.45 -4.86 13.96
CA GLU A 71 -29.54 -4.28 13.17
C GLU A 71 -28.99 -3.35 12.08
N LEU A 72 -27.92 -2.62 12.37
CA LEU A 72 -27.23 -1.74 11.41
C LEU A 72 -26.46 -2.51 10.32
N ALA A 73 -26.09 -3.77 10.60
CA ALA A 73 -25.36 -4.63 9.68
C ALA A 73 -26.25 -5.49 8.77
N ARG A 74 -27.59 -5.38 8.88
CA ARG A 74 -28.55 -6.06 8.00
C ARG A 74 -28.75 -5.27 6.71
#